data_AF-A0A924LDU8-F1
#
_entry.id   AF-A0A924LDU8-F1
#
_cell.length_a   1.000
_cell.length_b   1.000
_cell.length_c   1.000
_cell.angle_alpha   90.00
_cell.angle_beta   90.00
_cell.angle_gamma   90.00
#
_symmetry.space_group_name_H-M   'P 1'
#
loop_
_entity.id
_entity.type
_entity.pdbx_description
1 polymer ?
#
loop_
_entity_poly.entity_id
_entity_poly.type
_entity_poly.pdbx_seq_one_letter_code
_entity_poly.pdbx_strand_id
1 'polypeptide(L)'
;MRRFSILLISLPLLAGCVSLAELRAEREAQLGGFIGQSEADLVRALGVPSRQFESDGRRFLAYLDRRVDLVPGYMPFRPYGYGFGYGPGFPPQAIERSCETT
;
A
#
# COMPACT_ATOMS: atom_id res chain seq x y z
N MET A 1 -18.18 -37.39 2.72
CA MET A 1 -18.04 -36.51 1.53
C MET A 1 -18.46 -35.06 1.79
N ARG A 2 -19.67 -34.77 2.33
CA ARG A 2 -20.16 -33.40 2.57
C ARG A 2 -19.33 -32.54 3.56
N ARG A 3 -18.66 -33.16 4.53
CA ARG A 3 -17.79 -32.47 5.51
C ARG A 3 -16.42 -32.07 4.94
N PHE A 4 -15.93 -32.81 3.94
CA PHE A 4 -14.65 -32.52 3.29
C PHE A 4 -14.76 -31.31 2.36
N SER A 5 -15.92 -31.15 1.69
CA SER A 5 -16.22 -29.99 0.84
C SER A 5 -16.34 -28.67 1.62
N ILE A 6 -16.79 -28.70 2.88
CA ILE A 6 -16.84 -27.49 3.74
C ILE A 6 -15.43 -27.03 4.11
N LEU A 7 -14.52 -27.98 4.35
CA LEU A 7 -13.12 -27.73 4.69
C LEU A 7 -12.29 -27.19 3.51
N LEU A 8 -12.60 -27.63 2.28
CA LEU A 8 -11.95 -27.11 1.07
C LEU A 8 -12.38 -25.68 0.71
N ILE A 9 -13.61 -25.28 1.08
CA ILE A 9 -14.14 -23.94 0.78
C ILE A 9 -13.68 -22.90 1.81
N SER A 10 -13.39 -23.30 3.06
CA SER A 10 -12.90 -22.36 4.08
C SER A 10 -11.40 -22.03 3.97
N LEU A 11 -10.62 -22.90 3.33
CA LEU A 11 -9.17 -22.74 3.17
C LEU A 11 -8.74 -21.47 2.40
N PRO A 12 -9.39 -21.05 1.28
CA PRO A 12 -9.02 -19.82 0.59
C PRO A 12 -9.39 -18.53 1.33
N LEU A 13 -10.33 -18.57 2.29
CA LEU A 13 -10.73 -17.35 3.04
C LEU A 13 -9.65 -16.88 4.03
N LEU A 14 -8.74 -17.76 4.46
CA LEU A 14 -7.63 -17.38 5.35
C LEU A 14 -6.39 -16.86 4.59
N ALA A 15 -6.32 -17.05 3.27
CA ALA A 15 -5.17 -16.64 2.46
C ALA A 15 -5.18 -15.14 2.09
N GLY A 16 -6.22 -14.39 2.45
CA GLY A 16 -6.38 -12.98 2.07
C GLY A 16 -5.58 -11.96 2.90
N CYS A 17 -4.94 -12.38 4.00
CA CYS A 17 -4.09 -11.50 4.79
C CYS A 17 -2.70 -11.41 4.16
N VAL A 18 -2.55 -10.59 3.12
CA VAL A 18 -1.23 -10.12 2.66
C VAL A 18 -0.56 -9.44 3.86
N SER A 19 0.54 -10.01 4.31
CA SER A 19 1.30 -9.46 5.43
C SER A 19 2.15 -8.27 4.95
N LEU A 20 2.35 -7.28 5.82
CA LEU A 20 3.27 -6.17 5.54
C LEU A 20 4.70 -6.65 5.24
N ALA A 21 5.09 -7.81 5.78
CA ALA A 21 6.39 -8.42 5.54
C ALA A 21 6.54 -8.91 4.09
N GLU A 22 5.49 -9.48 3.52
CA GLU A 22 5.48 -9.97 2.12
C GLU A 22 5.53 -8.82 1.13
N LEU A 23 4.73 -7.77 1.34
CA LEU A 23 4.79 -6.52 0.56
C LEU A 23 6.18 -5.88 0.58
N ARG A 24 6.86 -5.93 1.73
CA ARG A 24 8.21 -5.40 1.87
C ARG A 24 9.21 -6.24 1.09
N ALA A 25 9.14 -7.56 1.20
CA ALA A 25 10.04 -8.47 0.48
C ALA A 25 9.90 -8.34 -1.05
N GLU A 26 8.67 -8.22 -1.56
CA GLU A 26 8.42 -7.97 -2.98
C GLU A 26 9.05 -6.65 -3.45
N ARG A 27 8.91 -5.58 -2.65
CA ARG A 27 9.50 -4.29 -2.98
C ARG A 27 11.02 -4.32 -2.93
N GLU A 28 11.63 -4.96 -1.94
CA GLU A 28 13.08 -5.16 -1.87
C GLU A 28 13.60 -5.96 -3.07
N ALA A 29 12.88 -7.00 -3.50
CA ALA A 29 13.23 -7.77 -4.70
C ALA A 29 13.15 -6.93 -5.99
N GLN A 30 12.12 -6.09 -6.14
CA GLN A 30 12.01 -5.17 -7.28
C GLN A 30 13.18 -4.17 -7.29
N LEU A 31 13.50 -3.57 -6.14
CA LEU A 31 14.60 -2.62 -6.01
C LEU A 31 15.97 -3.28 -6.23
N GLY A 32 16.13 -4.52 -5.80
CA GLY A 32 17.35 -5.30 -6.02
C GLY A 32 17.69 -5.50 -7.51
N GLY A 33 16.67 -5.56 -8.38
CA GLY A 33 16.87 -5.68 -9.85
C GLY A 33 17.48 -4.44 -10.51
N PHE A 34 17.54 -3.31 -9.80
CA PHE A 34 18.12 -2.06 -10.26
C PHE A 34 19.60 -1.89 -9.86
N ILE A 35 20.14 -2.79 -9.03
CA ILE A 35 21.54 -2.75 -8.61
C ILE A 35 22.44 -2.97 -9.83
N GLY A 36 23.33 -2.02 -10.09
CA GLY A 36 24.28 -2.07 -11.22
C GLY A 36 23.74 -1.54 -12.55
N GLN A 37 22.49 -1.06 -12.60
CA GLN A 37 21.96 -0.40 -13.80
C GLN A 37 22.44 1.05 -13.91
N SER A 38 22.40 1.60 -15.13
CA SER A 38 22.77 3.00 -15.35
C SER A 38 21.67 3.95 -14.86
N GLU A 39 22.04 5.19 -14.51
CA GLU A 39 21.07 6.23 -14.14
C GLU A 39 20.00 6.44 -15.23
N ALA A 40 20.38 6.36 -16.51
CA ALA A 40 19.44 6.48 -17.62
C ALA A 40 18.41 5.33 -17.64
N ASP A 41 18.79 4.12 -17.26
CA ASP A 41 17.88 2.98 -17.15
C ASP A 41 16.91 3.14 -15.99
N LEU A 42 17.40 3.63 -14.85
CA LEU A 42 16.57 3.94 -13.68
C LEU A 42 15.52 5.00 -14.01
N VAL A 43 15.93 6.07 -14.69
CA VAL A 43 15.00 7.14 -15.09
C VAL A 43 13.96 6.63 -16.09
N ARG A 44 14.33 5.72 -17.00
CA ARG A 44 13.38 5.10 -17.93
C ARG A 44 12.39 4.16 -17.23
N ALA A 45 12.82 3.42 -16.22
CA ALA A 45 11.98 2.46 -15.51
C ALA A 45 11.12 3.08 -14.41
N LEU A 46 11.68 4.00 -13.62
CA LEU A 46 11.06 4.58 -12.42
C LEU A 46 10.56 6.02 -12.63
N GLY A 47 10.98 6.67 -13.73
CA GLY A 47 10.68 8.07 -14.00
C GLY A 47 11.73 9.03 -13.42
N VAL A 48 11.39 10.32 -13.42
CA VAL A 48 12.29 11.37 -12.92
C VAL A 48 12.37 11.31 -11.39
N PRO A 49 13.57 11.30 -10.79
CA PRO A 49 13.73 11.27 -9.33
C PRO A 49 13.18 12.55 -8.71
N SER A 50 12.62 12.42 -7.51
CA SER A 50 12.04 13.55 -6.76
C SER A 50 13.13 14.45 -6.18
N ARG A 51 14.29 13.89 -5.86
CA ARG A 51 15.47 14.62 -5.39
C ARG A 51 16.75 13.96 -5.89
N GLN A 52 17.79 14.74 -6.04
CA GLN A 52 19.12 14.27 -6.37
C GLN A 52 20.11 14.93 -5.42
N PHE A 53 21.09 14.18 -4.93
CA PHE A 53 22.13 14.68 -4.05
C PHE A 53 23.47 14.08 -4.46
N GLU A 54 24.54 14.87 -4.37
CA GLU A 54 25.89 14.43 -4.70
C GLU A 54 26.78 14.57 -3.47
N SER A 55 27.48 13.49 -3.10
CA SER A 55 28.39 13.44 -1.97
C SER A 55 29.52 12.48 -2.24
N ASP A 56 30.75 12.86 -1.91
CA ASP A 56 31.97 12.06 -2.09
C ASP A 56 32.10 11.49 -3.52
N GLY A 57 31.76 12.29 -4.54
CA GLY A 57 31.81 11.89 -5.95
C GLY A 57 30.78 10.84 -6.35
N ARG A 58 29.77 10.58 -5.50
CA ARG A 58 28.66 9.68 -5.78
C ARG A 58 27.36 10.47 -5.85
N ARG A 59 26.57 10.18 -6.88
CA ARG A 59 25.25 10.75 -7.07
C ARG A 59 24.20 9.79 -6.54
N PHE A 60 23.30 10.31 -5.71
CA PHE A 60 22.18 9.61 -5.11
C PHE A 60 20.88 10.13 -5.73
N LEU A 61 19.99 9.22 -6.09
CA LEU A 61 18.69 9.52 -6.68
C LEU A 61 17.62 9.11 -5.68
N ALA A 62 16.85 10.08 -5.19
CA ALA A 62 15.74 9.82 -4.30
C ALA A 62 14.45 9.69 -5.10
N TYR A 63 13.70 8.63 -4.82
CA TYR A 63 12.36 8.40 -5.35
C TYR A 63 11.35 8.40 -4.21
N LEU A 64 10.31 9.21 -4.36
CA LEU A 64 9.25 9.33 -3.37
C LEU A 64 7.96 8.73 -3.91
N ASP A 65 7.51 7.64 -3.28
CA ASP A 65 6.25 6.99 -3.56
C ASP A 65 5.19 7.52 -2.60
N ARG A 66 4.10 8.07 -3.14
CA ARG A 66 2.97 8.63 -2.38
C ARG A 66 1.69 7.95 -2.78
N ARG A 67 0.97 7.42 -1.80
CA ARG A 67 -0.34 6.79 -1.97
C ARG A 67 -1.35 7.45 -1.04
N VAL A 68 -2.51 7.79 -1.58
CA VAL A 68 -3.65 8.25 -0.78
C VAL A 68 -4.65 7.11 -0.68
N ASP A 69 -4.86 6.61 0.53
CA ASP A 69 -5.85 5.59 0.82
C ASP A 69 -7.14 6.26 1.32
N LEU A 70 -8.26 5.98 0.65
CA LEU A 70 -9.57 6.44 1.07
C LEU A 70 -10.20 5.39 1.99
N VAL A 71 -10.29 5.71 3.28
CA VAL A 71 -10.98 4.88 4.28
C VAL A 71 -12.46 5.28 4.30
N PRO A 72 -13.39 4.38 3.93
CA PRO A 72 -14.81 4.69 3.95
C PRO A 72 -15.28 4.93 5.39
N GLY A 73 -16.13 5.94 5.56
CA GLY A 73 -16.76 6.23 6.84
C GLY A 73 -17.82 5.19 7.19
N TYR A 74 -18.12 5.06 8.48
CA TYR A 74 -19.21 4.23 8.97
C TYR A 74 -20.26 5.12 9.64
N MET A 75 -21.51 5.01 9.20
CA MET A 75 -22.68 5.62 9.84
C MET A 75 -23.70 4.51 10.13
N PRO A 76 -24.01 4.21 11.40
CA PRO A 76 -25.01 3.19 11.73
C PRO A 76 -26.42 3.67 11.38
N PHE A 77 -27.12 2.95 10.49
CA PHE A 77 -28.52 3.20 10.16
C PHE A 77 -29.42 2.73 11.32
N ARG A 78 -30.21 3.64 11.91
CA ARG A 78 -31.18 3.30 12.98
C ARG A 78 -32.61 3.33 12.43
N PRO A 79 -33.37 2.21 12.46
CA PRO A 79 -34.70 2.12 11.80
C PRO A 79 -35.85 2.83 12.53
N TYR A 80 -35.69 3.20 13.81
CA TYR A 80 -36.76 3.78 14.62
C TYR A 80 -36.27 5.07 15.29
N GLY A 81 -36.60 6.20 14.68
CA GLY A 81 -36.32 7.52 15.24
C GLY A 81 -36.39 8.60 14.18
N TYR A 82 -37.39 9.48 14.29
CA TYR A 82 -37.44 10.74 13.55
C TYR A 82 -36.20 11.57 13.90
N GLY A 83 -35.20 11.54 13.04
CA GLY A 83 -34.01 12.36 13.20
C GLY A 83 -32.82 11.72 12.50
N PHE A 84 -32.15 12.49 11.65
CA PHE A 84 -30.82 12.18 11.14
C PHE A 84 -29.86 12.11 12.33
N GLY A 85 -29.80 10.92 12.95
CA GLY A 85 -29.09 10.70 14.19
C GLY A 85 -27.58 10.71 13.96
N TYR A 86 -26.89 11.68 14.56
CA TYR A 86 -25.46 11.63 14.80
C TYR A 86 -25.15 10.51 15.81
N GLY A 87 -25.17 9.26 15.34
CA GLY A 87 -24.62 8.12 16.07
C GLY A 87 -23.09 8.16 16.07
N PRO A 88 -22.40 7.33 16.89
CA PRO A 88 -20.94 7.22 16.89
C PRO A 88 -20.47 6.56 15.59
N GLY A 89 -20.48 7.33 14.52
CA GLY A 89 -19.93 7.01 13.22
C GLY A 89 -18.69 7.87 12.98
N PHE A 90 -17.77 7.39 12.15
CA PHE A 90 -16.62 8.17 11.71
C PHE A 90 -16.82 8.58 10.25
N PRO A 91 -16.51 9.84 9.88
CA PRO A 91 -16.56 10.27 8.49
C PRO A 91 -15.49 9.54 7.67
N PRO A 92 -15.64 9.48 6.33
CA PRO A 92 -14.58 8.98 5.46
C PRO A 92 -13.29 9.78 5.66
N GLN A 93 -12.15 9.11 5.58
CA GLN A 93 -10.83 9.71 5.78
C GLN A 93 -9.95 9.48 4.55
N ALA A 94 -9.23 10.51 4.13
CA ALA A 94 -8.11 10.36 3.21
C ALA A 94 -6.83 10.25 4.02
N ILE A 95 -6.17 9.10 3.95
CA ILE A 95 -4.90 8.84 4.63
C ILE A 95 -3.80 8.86 3.57
N GLU A 96 -2.90 9.84 3.64
CA GLU A 96 -1.71 9.88 2.80
C GLU A 96 -0.60 9.05 3.44
N ARG A 97 -0.01 8.15 2.65
CA ARG A 97 1.16 7.35 2.99
C ARG A 97 2.29 7.69 2.03
N SER A 98 3.48 7.94 2.56
CA SER A 98 4.67 8.26 1.77
C SER A 98 5.86 7.40 2.16
N CYS A 99 6.58 6.88 1.16
CA CYS A 99 7.85 6.19 1.32
C CYS A 99 8.91 6.86 0.44
N GLU A 100 10.12 7.08 0.97
CA GLU A 100 11.27 7.61 0.22
C GLU A 100 12.36 6.53 0.14
N THR A 101 12.97 6.37 -1.03
CA THR A 101 14.07 5.42 -1.29
C THR A 101 15.22 6.16 -1.97
N THR A 102 16.45 5.94 -1.48
CA THR A 102 17.69 6.59 -1.91
C THR A 102 18.79 5.57 -2.21
#